data_AF-B1KH75-F1
#
_entry.id   AF-B1KH75-F1
#
_cell.length_a   1.000
_cell.length_b   1.000
_cell.length_c   1.000
_cell.angle_alpha   90.00
_cell.angle_beta   90.00
_cell.angle_gamma   90.00
#
_symmetry.space_group_name_H-M   'P 1'
#
loop_
_entity.id
_entity.type
_entity.pdbx_description
1 polymer ?
#
loop_
_entity_poly.entity_id
_entity_poly.type
_entity_poly.pdbx_seq_one_letter_code
_entity_poly.pdbx_strand_id
1 'polypeptide(L)'
;MILKINQERVTLQARSMAIMNKLIILAFVLLGVFFTLLAGYEGVYIGLFATDEILSEYPWGTELGWPYINKTNYMLYGLFIALLSWLPLLAYVLTKHLPSKDNTTRKDARLL
;
A
#
# COMPACT_ATOMS: atom_id res chain seq x y z
N MET A 1 -43.90 1.96 10.24
CA MET A 1 -43.44 1.11 9.12
C MET A 1 -42.30 1.76 8.32
N ILE A 2 -42.46 2.99 7.82
CA ILE A 2 -41.45 3.72 7.03
C ILE A 2 -40.11 3.91 7.78
N LEU A 3 -40.17 4.27 9.08
CA LEU A 3 -38.97 4.43 9.93
C LEU A 3 -38.13 3.14 10.06
N LYS A 4 -38.79 1.98 10.12
CA LYS A 4 -38.12 0.67 10.24
C LYS A 4 -37.37 0.31 8.95
N ILE A 5 -38.02 0.55 7.80
CA ILE A 5 -37.41 0.33 6.47
C ILE A 5 -36.19 1.23 6.26
N ASN A 6 -36.26 2.50 6.70
CA ASN A 6 -35.12 3.41 6.61
C ASN A 6 -33.95 2.98 7.51
N GLN A 7 -34.21 2.50 8.73
CA GLN A 7 -33.15 1.97 9.59
C GLN A 7 -32.48 0.72 9.00
N GLU A 8 -33.26 -0.21 8.45
CA GLU A 8 -32.72 -1.41 7.79
C GLU A 8 -31.82 -1.03 6.59
N ARG A 9 -32.22 -0.05 5.77
CA ARG A 9 -31.39 0.44 4.66
C ARG A 9 -30.07 1.07 5.13
N VAL A 10 -30.11 1.90 6.17
CA VAL A 10 -28.90 2.55 6.71
C VAL A 10 -27.94 1.50 7.29
N THR A 11 -28.45 0.50 8.02
CA THR A 11 -27.61 -0.57 8.57
C THR A 11 -26.98 -1.45 7.49
N LEU A 12 -27.71 -1.76 6.41
CA LEU A 12 -27.19 -2.49 5.26
C LEU A 12 -26.11 -1.70 4.52
N GLN A 13 -26.32 -0.40 4.29
CA GLN A 13 -25.32 0.47 3.69
C GLN A 13 -24.05 0.58 4.55
N ALA A 14 -24.19 0.71 5.86
CA ALA A 14 -23.06 0.75 6.79
C ALA A 14 -22.26 -0.56 6.78
N ARG A 15 -22.94 -1.72 6.77
CA ARG A 15 -22.29 -3.04 6.66
C ARG A 15 -21.55 -3.20 5.33
N SER A 16 -22.16 -2.80 4.23
CA SER A 16 -21.54 -2.86 2.89
C SER A 16 -20.27 -2.01 2.83
N MET A 17 -20.32 -0.77 3.32
CA MET A 17 -19.13 0.10 3.39
C MET A 17 -18.02 -0.47 4.28
N ALA A 18 -18.38 -1.11 5.40
CA ALA A 18 -17.40 -1.75 6.27
C ALA A 18 -16.70 -2.94 5.59
N ILE A 19 -17.42 -3.73 4.79
CA ILE A 19 -16.85 -4.85 4.02
C ILE A 19 -15.92 -4.32 2.93
N MET A 20 -16.34 -3.31 2.16
CA MET A 20 -15.50 -2.72 1.12
C MET A 20 -14.19 -2.16 1.69
N ASN A 21 -14.23 -1.47 2.84
CA ASN A 21 -13.01 -0.97 3.48
C ASN A 21 -12.04 -2.11 3.84
N LYS A 22 -12.54 -3.23 4.37
CA LYS A 22 -11.72 -4.40 4.68
C LYS A 22 -11.07 -5.00 3.43
N LEU A 23 -11.83 -5.09 2.33
CA LEU A 23 -11.31 -5.62 1.06
C LEU A 23 -10.23 -4.72 0.47
N ILE A 24 -10.39 -3.39 0.55
CA ILE A 24 -9.37 -2.43 0.08
C ILE A 24 -8.07 -2.58 0.89
N ILE A 25 -8.17 -2.64 2.22
CA ILE A 25 -7.00 -2.84 3.10
C ILE A 25 -6.31 -4.16 2.75
N LEU A 26 -7.07 -5.24 2.63
CA LEU A 26 -6.53 -6.56 2.28
C LEU A 26 -5.79 -6.52 0.95
N ALA A 27 -6.36 -5.88 -0.08
CA ALA A 27 -5.72 -5.75 -1.38
C ALA A 27 -4.39 -5.00 -1.30
N PHE A 28 -4.32 -3.89 -0.55
CA PHE A 28 -3.08 -3.14 -0.38
C PHE A 28 -2.02 -3.91 0.43
N VAL A 29 -2.44 -4.65 1.46
CA VAL A 29 -1.53 -5.53 2.22
C VAL A 29 -0.96 -6.62 1.32
N LEU A 30 -1.79 -7.29 0.52
CA LEU A 30 -1.34 -8.33 -0.41
C LEU A 30 -0.36 -7.77 -1.44
N LEU A 31 -0.64 -6.58 -1.98
CA LEU A 31 0.27 -5.90 -2.90
C LEU A 31 1.61 -5.57 -2.23
N GLY A 32 1.59 -5.03 -1.02
CA GLY A 32 2.81 -4.71 -0.26
C GLY A 32 3.66 -5.94 0.04
N VAL A 33 3.03 -7.03 0.50
CA VAL A 33 3.69 -8.31 0.77
C VAL A 33 4.29 -8.89 -0.52
N PHE A 34 3.54 -8.89 -1.62
CA PHE A 34 4.00 -9.41 -2.91
C PHE A 34 5.28 -8.71 -3.38
N PHE A 35 5.30 -7.37 -3.41
CA PHE A 35 6.50 -6.63 -3.82
C PHE A 35 7.65 -6.74 -2.81
N THR A 36 7.36 -6.88 -1.52
CA THR A 36 8.41 -7.10 -0.51
C THR A 36 9.09 -8.47 -0.70
N LEU A 37 8.31 -9.51 -0.97
CA LEU A 37 8.82 -10.87 -1.23
C LEU A 37 9.51 -10.98 -2.59
N LEU A 38 9.10 -10.18 -3.57
CA LEU A 38 9.67 -10.22 -4.91
C LEU A 38 10.89 -9.28 -4.99
N ALA A 39 10.65 -7.97 -5.02
CA ALA A 39 11.67 -6.95 -5.17
C ALA A 39 12.57 -6.79 -3.94
N GLY A 40 11.98 -6.85 -2.73
CA GLY A 40 12.74 -6.66 -1.49
C GLY A 40 13.71 -7.82 -1.23
N TYR A 41 13.20 -9.05 -1.31
CA TYR A 41 14.01 -10.26 -1.15
C TYR A 41 15.11 -10.36 -2.22
N GLU A 42 14.77 -10.20 -3.50
CA GLU A 42 15.75 -10.28 -4.58
C GLU A 42 16.79 -9.16 -4.48
N GLY A 43 16.37 -7.94 -4.17
CA GLY A 43 17.26 -6.81 -3.92
C GLY A 43 18.27 -7.08 -2.80
N VAL A 44 17.80 -7.59 -1.65
CA VAL A 44 18.67 -7.93 -0.50
C VAL A 44 19.58 -9.12 -0.82
N TYR A 45 19.04 -10.16 -1.46
CA TYR A 45 19.79 -11.34 -1.84
C TYR A 45 20.97 -10.98 -2.75
N ILE A 46 20.68 -10.22 -3.81
CA ILE A 46 21.70 -9.82 -4.79
C ILE A 46 22.65 -8.79 -4.21
N GLY A 47 22.15 -7.88 -3.38
CA GLY A 47 22.95 -6.86 -2.72
C GLY A 47 24.01 -7.42 -1.77
N LEU A 48 23.66 -8.45 -1.00
CA LEU A 48 24.48 -8.94 0.11
C LEU A 48 25.17 -10.27 -0.17
N PHE A 49 24.58 -11.13 -1.01
CA PHE A 49 24.99 -12.54 -1.11
C PHE A 49 25.37 -13.00 -2.52
N ALA A 50 24.98 -12.27 -3.59
CA ALA A 50 25.33 -12.69 -4.95
C ALA A 50 26.84 -12.56 -5.22
N THR A 51 27.44 -13.65 -5.71
CA THR A 51 28.82 -13.70 -6.22
C THR A 51 28.87 -13.26 -7.68
N ASP A 52 30.07 -13.01 -8.20
CA ASP A 52 30.24 -12.58 -9.59
C ASP A 52 29.86 -13.69 -10.60
N GLU A 53 29.96 -14.96 -10.18
CA GLU A 53 29.46 -16.12 -10.95
C GLU A 53 27.93 -16.10 -11.07
N ILE A 54 27.21 -15.88 -9.96
CA ILE A 54 25.74 -15.76 -9.97
C ILE A 54 25.33 -14.60 -10.87
N LEU A 55 26.03 -13.47 -10.80
CA LEU A 55 25.74 -12.31 -11.65
C LEU A 55 26.03 -12.55 -13.13
N SER A 56 26.99 -13.43 -13.45
CA SER A 56 27.32 -13.80 -14.83
C SER A 56 26.21 -14.59 -15.53
N GLU A 57 25.33 -15.25 -14.76
CA GLU A 57 24.15 -15.95 -15.28
C GLU A 57 23.04 -14.99 -15.74
N TYR A 58 23.12 -13.71 -15.35
CA TYR A 58 22.11 -12.68 -15.62
C TYR A 58 22.69 -11.46 -16.36
N PRO A 59 23.27 -11.62 -17.57
CA PRO A 59 24.01 -10.56 -18.26
C PRO A 59 23.12 -9.39 -18.73
N TRP A 60 21.81 -9.60 -18.82
CA TRP A 60 20.81 -8.57 -19.17
C TRP A 60 20.08 -8.00 -17.95
N GLY A 61 20.44 -8.41 -16.73
CA GLY A 61 19.67 -8.13 -15.52
C GLY A 61 19.02 -9.38 -14.95
N THR A 62 18.55 -9.26 -13.71
CA THR A 62 18.08 -10.37 -12.86
C THR A 62 16.73 -10.90 -13.31
N GLU A 63 16.10 -11.82 -12.56
CA GLU A 63 14.81 -12.42 -12.90
C GLU A 63 13.68 -11.40 -13.08
N LEU A 64 13.77 -10.23 -12.43
CA LEU A 64 12.84 -9.11 -12.62
C LEU A 64 13.08 -8.27 -13.87
N GLY A 65 14.09 -8.59 -14.68
CA GLY A 65 14.47 -7.84 -15.87
C GLY A 65 15.03 -6.45 -15.56
N TRP A 66 15.53 -6.25 -14.34
CA TRP A 66 16.04 -4.95 -13.89
C TRP A 66 17.50 -4.76 -14.30
N PRO A 67 17.87 -3.57 -14.79
CA PRO A 67 19.23 -3.29 -15.22
C PRO A 67 20.20 -3.40 -14.04
N TYR A 68 21.24 -4.22 -14.21
CA TYR A 68 22.30 -4.39 -13.23
C TYR A 68 23.46 -3.43 -13.53
N ILE A 69 23.63 -2.41 -12.69
CA ILE A 69 24.78 -1.47 -12.77
C ILE A 69 25.85 -1.86 -11.75
N ASN A 70 25.44 -2.06 -10.50
CA ASN A 70 26.27 -2.60 -9.41
C ASN A 70 25.36 -3.16 -8.29
N LYS A 71 25.93 -3.97 -7.39
CA LYS A 71 25.19 -4.64 -6.29
C LYS A 71 24.42 -3.66 -5.40
N THR A 72 25.06 -2.55 -5.02
CA THR A 72 24.45 -1.55 -4.13
C THR A 72 23.23 -0.89 -4.76
N ASN A 73 23.32 -0.46 -6.01
CA ASN A 73 22.21 0.15 -6.74
C ASN A 73 21.07 -0.84 -6.88
N TYR A 74 21.38 -2.09 -7.22
CA TYR A 74 20.38 -3.14 -7.34
C TYR A 74 19.61 -3.37 -6.03
N MET A 75 20.35 -3.48 -4.92
CA MET A 75 19.77 -3.58 -3.57
C MET A 75 18.88 -2.40 -3.23
N LEU A 76 19.34 -1.17 -3.51
CA LEU A 76 18.57 0.05 -3.28
C LEU A 76 17.30 0.08 -4.12
N TYR A 77 17.33 -0.33 -5.39
CA TYR A 77 16.14 -0.42 -6.22
C TYR A 77 15.13 -1.41 -5.66
N GLY A 78 15.56 -2.60 -5.26
CA GLY A 78 14.67 -3.62 -4.65
C GLY A 78 14.03 -3.15 -3.36
N LEU A 79 14.83 -2.57 -2.45
CA LEU A 79 14.31 -1.99 -1.21
C LEU A 79 13.38 -0.81 -1.46
N PHE A 80 13.71 0.06 -2.42
CA PHE A 80 12.89 1.21 -2.76
C PHE A 80 11.53 0.79 -3.33
N ILE A 81 11.48 -0.16 -4.27
CA ILE A 81 10.24 -0.70 -4.81
C ILE A 81 9.41 -1.39 -3.73
N ALA A 82 10.06 -2.19 -2.87
CA ALA A 82 9.39 -2.82 -1.73
C ALA A 82 8.75 -1.75 -0.82
N LEU A 83 9.48 -0.69 -0.46
CA LEU A 83 8.94 0.41 0.36
C LEU A 83 7.81 1.18 -0.35
N LEU A 84 7.97 1.50 -1.64
CA LEU A 84 6.95 2.22 -2.41
C LEU A 84 5.63 1.45 -2.50
N SER A 85 5.68 0.12 -2.54
CA SER A 85 4.48 -0.72 -2.59
C SER A 85 3.56 -0.56 -1.37
N TRP A 86 4.09 -0.05 -0.24
CA TRP A 86 3.30 0.21 0.97
C TRP A 86 2.65 1.60 0.99
N LEU A 87 2.98 2.50 0.05
CA LEU A 87 2.42 3.85 0.00
C LEU A 87 0.88 3.89 -0.13
N PRO A 88 0.23 3.04 -0.95
CA PRO A 88 -1.23 3.02 -1.03
C PRO A 88 -1.89 2.72 0.32
N LEU A 89 -1.33 1.78 1.10
CA LEU A 89 -1.81 1.46 2.44
C LEU A 89 -1.59 2.62 3.40
N LEU A 90 -0.39 3.23 3.38
CA LEU A 90 -0.06 4.38 4.22
C LEU A 90 -1.00 5.55 3.93
N ALA A 91 -1.20 5.91 2.65
CA ALA A 91 -2.10 6.97 2.23
C ALA A 91 -3.55 6.68 2.66
N TYR A 92 -4.00 5.43 2.50
CA TYR A 92 -5.33 5.01 2.93
C TYR A 92 -5.52 5.17 4.45
N VAL A 93 -4.55 4.72 5.26
CA VAL A 93 -4.61 4.86 6.72
C VAL A 93 -4.59 6.33 7.13
N LEU A 94 -3.70 7.15 6.54
CA LEU A 94 -3.59 8.57 6.85
C LEU A 94 -4.88 9.33 6.51
N THR A 95 -5.49 9.08 5.35
CA THR A 95 -6.76 9.74 4.97
C THR A 95 -7.93 9.41 5.90
N LYS A 96 -7.89 8.26 6.59
CA LYS A 96 -8.91 7.87 7.58
C LYS A 96 -8.66 8.44 8.98
N HIS A 97 -7.42 8.79 9.32
CA HIS A 97 -7.04 9.23 10.67
C HIS A 97 -6.67 10.73 10.74
N LEU A 98 -6.49 11.39 9.60
CA LEU A 98 -6.37 12.84 9.57
C LEU A 98 -7.72 13.45 9.97
N PRO A 99 -7.78 14.27 11.02
CA PRO A 99 -9.01 14.96 11.37
C PRO A 99 -9.45 15.79 10.18
N SER A 100 -10.69 15.57 9.71
CA SER A 100 -11.34 16.48 8.79
C SER A 100 -11.19 17.88 9.38
N LYS A 101 -10.52 18.78 8.66
CA LYS A 101 -10.48 20.20 8.98
C LYS A 101 -11.85 20.80 8.64
N ASP A 102 -12.90 20.30 9.27
CA ASP A 102 -14.28 20.74 9.05
C ASP A 102 -14.58 21.93 9.94
N ASN A 103 -14.52 23.11 9.33
CA ASN A 103 -15.18 24.38 9.70
C ASN A 103 -15.96 24.38 11.02
N THR A 104 -15.26 24.53 12.14
CA THR A 104 -15.86 24.88 13.43
C THR A 104 -16.63 26.20 13.37
N THR A 105 -16.35 27.07 12.39
CA THR A 105 -17.01 28.37 12.19
C THR A 105 -18.42 28.31 11.60
N ARG A 106 -18.89 27.18 11.04
CA ARG A 106 -20.24 27.11 10.44
C ARG A 106 -21.35 26.72 11.42
N LYS A 107 -20.99 26.18 12.59
CA LYS A 107 -21.96 25.83 13.63
C LYS A 107 -22.31 27.04 14.51
N ASP A 108 -21.38 27.94 14.72
CA ASP A 108 -21.61 29.13 15.58
C ASP A 108 -22.40 30.23 14.85
N ALA A 109 -22.28 30.33 13.52
CA ALA A 109 -23.05 31.30 12.71
C ALA A 109 -24.52 30.91 12.47
N ARG A 110 -24.99 29.77 12.97
CA ARG A 110 -26.41 29.39 12.98
C ARG A 110 -27.07 29.60 14.35
N LEU A 111 -26.29 30.04 15.34
CA LEU A 111 -26.74 30.35 16.70
C LEU A 111 -26.73 31.86 16.98
N LEU A 112 -26.42 32.68 15.98
CA LEU A 112 -26.59 34.13 15.95
C LEU A 112 -27.60 34.48 14.86
#